data_AF-A0A7I8CE70-F1
#
_entry.id   AF-A0A7I8CE70-F1
#
_cell.length_a   1.000
_cell.length_b   1.000
_cell.length_c   1.000
_cell.angle_alpha   90.00
_cell.angle_beta   90.00
_cell.angle_gamma   90.00
#
_symmetry.space_group_name_H-M   'P 1'
#
loop_
_entity.id
_entity.type
_entity.pdbx_description
1 polymer ?
#
loop_
_entity_poly.entity_id
_entity_poly.type
_entity_poly.pdbx_seq_one_letter_code
_entity_poly.pdbx_strand_id
1 'polypeptide(L)'
;MSDHDDLVARNAVELRRMIGAKEISPVELLDACIARIEALNPAVNAITATCYDDARKAAKAAERKVLDGEPLGLLHGLPLGVKDLEDTAAY
;
A
#
# COMPACT_ATOMS: atom_id res chain seq x y z
N MET A 1 -19.51 -6.24 -4.50
CA MET A 1 -18.16 -6.20 -3.89
C MET A 1 -17.41 -5.17 -4.70
N SER A 2 -17.01 -4.06 -4.09
CA SER A 2 -16.32 -2.96 -4.78
C SER A 2 -14.93 -3.43 -5.23
N ASP A 3 -14.38 -2.90 -6.32
CA ASP A 3 -13.02 -3.25 -6.83
C ASP A 3 -11.95 -3.21 -5.72
N HIS A 4 -12.10 -2.30 -4.75
CA HIS A 4 -11.18 -2.19 -3.61
C HIS A 4 -11.14 -3.42 -2.69
N ASP A 5 -12.26 -4.13 -2.51
CA ASP A 5 -12.30 -5.34 -1.66
C ASP A 5 -11.58 -6.52 -2.31
N ASP A 6 -11.53 -6.57 -3.64
CA ASP A 6 -10.80 -7.61 -4.37
C ASP A 6 -9.27 -7.40 -4.27
N LEU A 7 -8.80 -6.15 -4.33
CA LEU A 7 -7.37 -5.83 -4.22
C LEU A 7 -6.78 -6.23 -2.87
N VAL A 8 -7.46 -5.91 -1.77
CA VAL A 8 -7.00 -6.19 -0.40
C VAL A 8 -7.08 -7.67 -0.02
N ALA A 9 -7.70 -8.51 -0.84
CA ALA A 9 -7.78 -9.96 -0.65
C ALA A 9 -6.68 -10.74 -1.41
N ARG A 10 -5.96 -10.09 -2.33
CA ARG A 10 -4.91 -10.71 -3.16
C ARG A 10 -3.58 -10.82 -2.42
N ASN A 11 -2.73 -11.75 -2.85
CA ASN A 11 -1.41 -11.90 -2.24
C ASN A 11 -0.38 -10.90 -2.81
N ALA A 12 0.72 -10.70 -2.09
CA ALA A 12 1.76 -9.72 -2.45
C ALA A 12 2.42 -10.00 -3.82
N VAL A 13 2.56 -11.27 -4.22
CA VAL A 13 3.18 -11.64 -5.50
C VAL A 13 2.27 -11.25 -6.66
N GLU A 14 0.97 -11.51 -6.53
CA GLU A 14 -0.04 -11.11 -7.52
C GLU A 14 -0.10 -9.59 -7.65
N LEU A 15 -0.24 -8.87 -6.54
CA LEU A 15 -0.31 -7.41 -6.52
C LEU A 15 0.95 -6.80 -7.13
N ARG A 16 2.13 -7.34 -6.80
CA ARG A 16 3.39 -6.87 -7.38
C ARG A 16 3.44 -7.07 -8.89
N ARG A 17 2.96 -8.23 -9.38
CA ARG A 17 2.86 -8.53 -10.81
C ARG A 17 1.91 -7.56 -11.51
N MET A 18 0.73 -7.33 -10.94
CA MET A 18 -0.27 -6.40 -11.47
C MET A 18 0.28 -4.96 -11.55
N ILE A 19 1.00 -4.49 -10.52
CA ILE A 19 1.70 -3.19 -10.53
C ILE A 19 2.74 -3.14 -11.66
N GLY A 20 3.57 -4.18 -11.80
CA GLY A 20 4.58 -4.25 -12.87
C GLY A 20 3.97 -4.29 -14.28
N ALA A 21 2.79 -4.90 -14.41
CA ALA A 21 2.01 -4.96 -15.64
C ALA A 21 1.15 -3.71 -15.91
N LYS A 22 1.16 -2.73 -14.99
CA LYS A 22 0.34 -1.51 -15.05
C LYS A 22 -1.17 -1.80 -15.04
N GLU A 23 -1.58 -2.95 -14.48
CA GLU A 23 -2.98 -3.34 -14.31
C GLU A 23 -3.65 -2.59 -13.16
N ILE A 24 -2.86 -2.24 -12.12
CA ILE A 24 -3.27 -1.40 -10.98
C ILE A 24 -2.14 -0.42 -10.66
N SER A 25 -2.48 0.70 -10.01
CA SER A 25 -1.46 1.62 -9.49
C SER A 25 -1.10 1.33 -8.02
N PRO A 26 0.15 1.62 -7.59
CA PRO A 26 0.50 1.64 -6.16
C PRO A 26 -0.38 2.57 -5.32
N VAL A 27 -0.87 3.65 -5.92
CA VAL A 27 -1.76 4.64 -5.26
C VAL A 27 -3.13 4.03 -5.00
N GLU A 28 -3.73 3.42 -6.02
CA GLU A 28 -5.01 2.71 -5.93
C GLU A 28 -4.98 1.58 -4.89
N LEU A 29 -3.90 0.79 -4.89
CA LEU A 29 -3.73 -0.27 -3.91
C LEU A 29 -3.60 0.29 -2.48
N LEU A 30 -2.84 1.37 -2.30
CA LEU A 30 -2.72 2.03 -1.00
C LEU A 30 -4.07 2.57 -0.51
N ASP A 31 -4.83 3.25 -1.38
CA ASP A 31 -6.14 3.80 -1.01
C ASP A 31 -7.14 2.68 -0.67
N ALA A 32 -7.08 1.53 -1.36
CA ALA A 32 -7.86 0.33 -1.00
C ALA A 32 -7.51 -0.17 0.41
N CYS A 33 -6.21 -0.23 0.74
CA CYS A 33 -5.75 -0.62 2.07
C CYS A 33 -6.20 0.37 3.15
N ILE A 34 -6.08 1.69 2.90
CA ILE A 34 -6.51 2.72 3.86
C ILE A 34 -8.01 2.61 4.13
N ALA A 35 -8.84 2.51 3.09
CA ALA A 35 -10.29 2.38 3.23
C ALA A 35 -10.67 1.17 4.10
N ARG A 36 -9.98 0.03 3.92
CA ARG A 36 -10.18 -1.16 4.74
C ARG A 36 -9.74 -0.96 6.20
N ILE A 37 -8.61 -0.28 6.41
CA ILE A 37 -8.14 0.05 7.77
C ILE A 37 -9.15 0.94 8.46
N GLU A 38 -9.61 2.01 7.82
CA GLU A 38 -10.60 2.94 8.40
C GLU A 38 -11.92 2.23 8.74
N ALA A 39 -12.35 1.27 7.91
CA ALA A 39 -13.57 0.51 8.16
C ALA A 39 -13.46 -0.51 9.30
N LEU A 40 -12.30 -1.15 9.49
CA LEU A 40 -12.15 -2.30 10.40
C LEU A 40 -11.39 -1.98 11.69
N ASN A 41 -10.43 -1.07 11.65
CA ASN A 41 -9.56 -0.77 12.79
C ASN A 41 -10.31 -0.25 14.03
N PRO A 42 -11.45 0.46 13.95
CA PRO A 42 -12.21 0.84 15.15
C PRO A 42 -12.67 -0.36 15.99
N ALA A 43 -12.90 -1.52 15.37
CA ALA A 43 -13.29 -2.75 16.06
C ALA A 43 -12.09 -3.64 16.43
N VAL A 44 -11.03 -3.63 15.61
CA VAL A 44 -9.87 -4.53 15.75
C VAL A 44 -8.76 -3.92 16.61
N ASN A 45 -8.58 -2.61 16.54
CA ASN A 45 -7.51 -1.84 17.21
C ASN A 45 -6.09 -2.39 16.92
N ALA A 46 -5.80 -2.70 15.65
CA ALA A 46 -4.52 -3.26 15.20
C ALA A 46 -3.51 -2.19 14.74
N ILE A 47 -3.97 -1.02 14.30
CA ILE A 47 -3.14 0.08 13.83
C ILE A 47 -3.17 1.19 14.88
N THR A 48 -2.02 1.45 15.51
CA THR A 48 -1.86 2.42 16.61
C THR A 48 -1.45 3.82 16.12
N ALA A 49 -0.75 3.89 14.99
CA ALA A 49 -0.33 5.12 14.34
C ALA A 49 -0.42 4.99 12.82
N THR A 50 -0.68 6.09 12.12
CA THR A 50 -0.79 6.12 10.65
C THR A 50 0.09 7.22 10.07
N CYS A 51 0.66 6.95 8.90
CA CYS A 51 1.47 7.89 8.12
C CYS A 51 0.93 8.05 6.70
N TYR A 52 -0.40 8.13 6.55
CA TYR A 52 -1.08 8.04 5.25
C TYR A 52 -0.62 9.07 4.23
N ASP A 53 -0.32 10.30 4.65
CA ASP A 53 0.15 11.34 3.72
C ASP A 53 1.52 10.99 3.13
N ASP A 54 2.44 10.50 3.94
CA ASP A 54 3.76 10.09 3.49
C ASP A 54 3.70 8.79 2.69
N ALA A 55 2.84 7.86 3.09
CA ALA A 55 2.54 6.66 2.30
C ALA A 55 2.02 7.03 0.90
N ARG A 56 1.12 8.01 0.79
CA ARG A 56 0.61 8.49 -0.51
C ARG A 56 1.69 9.16 -1.36
N LYS A 57 2.60 9.93 -0.75
CA LYS A 57 3.76 10.51 -1.47
C LYS A 57 4.66 9.39 -2.01
N ALA A 58 4.95 8.38 -1.18
CA ALA A 58 5.75 7.23 -1.59
C ALA A 58 5.08 6.41 -2.70
N ALA A 59 3.76 6.19 -2.62
CA ALA A 59 3.00 5.49 -3.65
C ALA A 59 3.04 6.22 -5.00
N LYS A 60 2.89 7.56 -5.01
CA LYS A 60 3.03 8.38 -6.23
C LYS A 60 4.43 8.30 -6.83
N ALA A 61 5.46 8.32 -5.99
CA ALA A 61 6.83 8.15 -6.46
C ALA A 61 7.06 6.74 -7.04
N ALA A 62 6.50 5.71 -6.42
CA ALA A 62 6.57 4.34 -6.92
C ALA A 62 5.83 4.18 -8.25
N GLU A 63 4.65 4.77 -8.38
CA GLU A 63 3.87 4.81 -9.62
C GLU A 63 4.66 5.47 -10.76
N ARG A 64 5.32 6.60 -10.49
CA ARG A 64 6.15 7.27 -11.48
C ARG A 64 7.24 6.35 -12.05
N LYS A 65 7.94 5.61 -11.19
CA LYS A 65 8.96 4.64 -11.62
C LYS A 65 8.40 3.51 -12.46
N VAL A 66 7.19 3.04 -12.14
CA VAL A 66 6.47 2.03 -12.95
C VAL A 66 6.13 2.58 -14.33
N LEU A 67 5.63 3.81 -14.40
CA LEU A 67 5.28 4.46 -15.66
C LEU A 67 6.50 4.71 -16.54
N ASP A 68 7.59 5.17 -15.94
CA ASP A 68 8.87 5.47 -16.59
C ASP A 68 9.63 4.19 -17.02
N GLY A 69 9.15 3.00 -16.63
CA GLY A 69 9.76 1.71 -17.03
C GLY A 69 11.10 1.44 -16.34
N GLU A 70 11.33 2.05 -15.17
CA GLU A 70 12.55 1.84 -14.41
C GLU A 70 12.66 0.38 -13.93
N PRO A 71 13.87 -0.12 -13.65
CA PRO A 71 14.05 -1.38 -12.93
C PRO A 71 13.34 -1.33 -11.58
N LEU A 72 12.39 -2.23 -11.37
CA LEU A 72 11.55 -2.25 -10.18
C LEU A 72 11.98 -3.36 -9.20
N GLY A 73 12.14 -3.01 -7.93
CA GLY A 73 12.46 -3.98 -6.87
C GLY A 73 11.34 -5.00 -6.59
N LEU A 74 11.67 -6.04 -5.81
CA LEU A 74 10.74 -7.14 -5.50
C LEU A 74 9.49 -6.69 -4.73
N LEU A 75 9.61 -5.70 -3.85
CA LEU A 75 8.50 -5.15 -3.06
C LEU A 75 8.00 -3.81 -3.58
N HIS A 76 8.43 -3.39 -4.78
CA HIS A 76 8.13 -2.07 -5.30
C HIS A 76 6.63 -1.82 -5.43
N GLY A 77 6.15 -0.72 -4.81
CA GLY A 77 4.76 -0.28 -4.88
C GLY A 77 3.78 -1.01 -3.95
N LEU A 78 4.24 -1.97 -3.14
CA LEU A 78 3.38 -2.66 -2.16
C LEU A 78 3.25 -1.85 -0.86
N PRO A 79 2.03 -1.66 -0.31
CA PRO A 79 1.84 -1.12 1.03
C PRO A 79 2.40 -2.06 2.11
N LEU A 80 2.99 -1.48 3.16
CA LEU A 80 3.51 -2.23 4.30
C LEU A 80 3.14 -1.54 5.61
N GLY A 81 2.65 -2.32 6.58
CA GLY A 81 2.52 -1.91 7.97
C GLY A 81 3.73 -2.36 8.77
N VAL A 82 4.35 -1.45 9.51
CA VAL A 82 5.49 -1.76 10.37
C VAL A 82 4.97 -1.90 11.80
N LYS A 83 5.37 -2.98 12.48
CA LYS A 83 4.99 -3.19 13.88
C LYS A 83 5.74 -2.20 14.77
N ASP A 84 5.00 -1.57 15.66
CA ASP A 84 5.54 -0.69 16.70
C ASP A 84 6.23 -1.54 17.78
N LEU A 85 7.56 -1.58 17.75
CA LEU A 85 8.41 -2.31 18.70
C LEU A 85 9.60 -1.47 19.20
N GLU A 86 9.94 -0.36 18.55
CA GLU A 86 11.07 0.56 18.82
C GLU A 86 10.78 1.93 18.17
N ASP A 87 11.42 3.02 18.64
CA ASP A 87 11.30 4.40 18.12
C ASP A 87 11.41 4.44 16.58
N THR A 88 10.43 5.09 15.95
CA THR A 88 10.50 5.42 14.52
C THR A 88 10.93 6.87 14.38
N ALA A 89 11.76 7.20 13.39
CA ALA A 89 12.10 8.61 13.16
C ALA A 89 10.81 9.41 12.92
N ALA A 90 10.43 10.20 13.93
CA ALA A 90 9.24 11.05 14.07
C ALA A 90 8.07 10.57 14.96
N TYR A 91 8.20 9.48 15.74
CA TYR A 91 7.38 9.25 16.94
C TYR A 91 8.19 8.56 18.04
#